data_AF-A0A932ZXA7-F1
#
_entry.id   AF-A0A932ZXA7-F1
#
_cell.length_a   1.000
_cell.length_b   1.000
_cell.length_c   1.000
_cell.angle_alpha   90.00
_cell.angle_beta   90.00
_cell.angle_gamma   90.00
#
_symmetry.space_group_name_H-M   'P 1'
#
loop_
_entity.id
_entity.type
_entity.pdbx_description
1 polymer ?
#
loop_
_entity_poly.entity_id
_entity_poly.type
_entity_poly.pdbx_seq_one_letter_code
_entity_poly.pdbx_strand_id
1 'polypeptide(L)'
;MFAIPNINLPLYVFLFVFMAYMLFYVLYSLFNVYHLIRYGVYGFGLYLIVTIFAGGTIILLAGSTFMLMTYDWTLPISLNNAAKFYTEDLFPDL
;
A
#
# COMPACT_ATOMS: atom_id res chain seq x y z
N MET A 1 -22.63 5.45 -29.49
CA MET A 1 -22.33 4.81 -28.20
C MET A 1 -20.85 4.43 -28.23
N PHE A 2 -20.01 4.99 -27.36
CA PHE A 2 -18.61 4.59 -27.27
C PHE A 2 -18.55 3.21 -26.60
N ALA A 3 -18.11 2.19 -27.33
CA ALA A 3 -17.83 0.89 -26.74
C ALA A 3 -16.49 1.00 -26.01
N ILE A 4 -16.52 0.96 -24.67
CA ILE A 4 -15.29 0.89 -23.88
C ILE A 4 -14.66 -0.47 -24.17
N PRO A 5 -13.42 -0.54 -24.68
CA PRO A 5 -12.76 -1.82 -24.90
C PRO A 5 -12.67 -2.56 -23.57
N ASN A 6 -12.93 -3.88 -23.57
CA ASN A 6 -12.81 -4.70 -22.38
C ASN A 6 -11.33 -4.85 -22.02
N ILE A 7 -10.83 -3.90 -21.22
CA ILE A 7 -9.48 -3.93 -20.70
C ILE A 7 -9.49 -4.81 -19.46
N ASN A 8 -8.72 -5.89 -19.53
CA ASN A 8 -8.46 -6.78 -18.41
C ASN A 8 -7.13 -6.36 -17.78
N LEU A 9 -7.20 -5.77 -16.59
CA LEU A 9 -6.00 -5.38 -15.85
C LEU A 9 -5.71 -6.41 -14.76
N PRO A 10 -4.49 -6.95 -14.71
CA PRO A 10 -4.11 -7.81 -13.60
C PRO A 10 -3.95 -6.99 -12.31
N LEU A 11 -4.29 -7.62 -11.20
CA LEU A 11 -4.41 -6.97 -9.89
C LEU A 11 -3.07 -6.41 -9.38
N TYR A 12 -1.95 -6.98 -9.81
CA TYR A 12 -0.60 -6.48 -9.45
C TYR A 12 -0.35 -5.04 -9.87
N VAL A 13 -1.08 -4.48 -10.84
CA VAL A 13 -0.89 -3.08 -11.27
C VAL A 13 -1.11 -2.10 -10.11
N PHE A 14 -2.05 -2.41 -9.21
CA PHE A 14 -2.32 -1.59 -8.03
C PHE A 14 -1.20 -1.65 -6.99
N LEU A 15 -0.38 -2.71 -7.00
CA LEU A 15 0.77 -2.83 -6.10
C LEU A 15 1.86 -1.80 -6.39
N PHE A 16 1.93 -1.24 -7.61
CA PHE A 16 2.91 -0.19 -7.93
C PHE A 16 2.73 1.06 -7.08
N VAL A 17 1.49 1.47 -6.81
CA VAL A 17 1.19 2.64 -5.97
C VAL A 17 1.63 2.38 -4.53
N PHE A 18 1.31 1.17 -4.02
CA PHE A 18 1.76 0.74 -2.71
C PHE A 18 3.29 0.68 -2.61
N MET A 19 3.96 0.15 -3.63
CA MET A 19 5.42 0.07 -3.69
C MET A 19 6.07 1.47 -3.68
N ALA A 20 5.51 2.43 -4.40
CA ALA A 20 5.98 3.82 -4.38
C ALA A 20 5.83 4.43 -2.97
N TYR A 21 4.67 4.26 -2.34
CA TYR A 21 4.45 4.67 -0.94
C TYR A 21 5.49 4.04 0.01
N MET A 22 5.70 2.73 -0.11
CA MET A 22 6.66 2.00 0.71
C MET A 22 8.09 2.50 0.52
N LEU A 23 8.49 2.86 -0.70
CA LEU A 23 9.79 3.46 -0.96
C LEU A 23 9.97 4.78 -0.22
N PHE A 24 9.01 5.71 -0.33
CA PHE A 24 9.06 6.99 0.39
C PHE A 24 9.06 6.80 1.90
N TYR A 25 8.26 5.86 2.41
CA TYR A 25 8.25 5.50 3.82
C TYR A 25 9.63 5.03 4.29
N VAL A 26 10.28 4.12 3.56
CA VAL A 26 11.62 3.61 3.92
C VAL A 26 12.66 4.73 3.90
N LEU A 27 12.66 5.59 2.88
CA LEU A 27 13.57 6.73 2.81
C LEU A 27 13.40 7.68 3.99
N TYR A 28 12.15 7.99 4.35
CA TYR A 28 11.82 8.82 5.51
C TYR A 28 12.28 8.18 6.83
N SER A 29 12.02 6.90 7.02
CA SER A 29 12.45 6.16 8.21
C SER A 29 13.97 6.10 8.33
N LEU A 30 14.70 5.84 7.24
CA LEU A 30 16.17 5.87 7.23
C LEU A 30 16.72 7.26 7.58
N PHE A 31 16.11 8.32 7.05
CA PHE A 31 16.50 9.70 7.36
C PHE A 31 16.31 10.01 8.85
N ASN A 32 15.19 9.58 9.45
CA ASN A 32 14.94 9.75 10.88
C ASN A 32 15.92 8.96 11.75
N VAL A 33 16.20 7.70 11.39
CA VAL A 33 17.19 6.88 12.10
C VAL A 33 18.58 7.52 12.02
N TYR A 34 18.98 7.97 10.84
CA TYR A 34 20.25 8.70 10.65
C TYR A 34 20.31 9.97 11.51
N HIS A 35 19.24 10.76 11.54
CA HIS A 35 19.16 11.97 12.35
C HIS A 35 19.29 11.68 13.84
N LEU A 36 18.65 10.61 14.33
CA LEU A 36 18.79 10.17 15.71
C LEU A 36 20.23 9.77 16.04
N ILE A 37 20.86 8.98 15.18
CA ILE A 37 22.24 8.51 15.40
C ILE A 37 23.21 9.69 15.43
N ARG A 38 23.02 10.69 14.56
CA ARG A 38 24.00 11.78 14.38
C ARG A 38 23.72 13.03 15.21
N TYR A 39 22.46 13.35 15.43
CA TYR A 39 22.02 14.60 16.05
C TYR A 39 21.06 14.39 17.23
N GLY A 40 20.82 13.15 17.64
CA GLY A 40 19.93 12.80 18.75
C GLY A 40 20.48 13.29 20.09
N VAL A 41 20.28 14.58 20.37
CA VAL A 41 20.57 15.25 21.64
C VAL A 41 19.42 15.00 22.65
N TYR A 42 18.23 14.68 22.14
CA TYR A 42 17.07 14.28 22.95
C TYR A 42 17.20 12.80 23.36
N GLY A 43 17.33 12.56 24.67
CA GLY A 43 17.68 11.26 25.27
C GLY A 43 16.73 10.08 25.01
N PHE A 44 16.86 9.04 25.84
CA PHE A 44 16.27 7.69 25.70
C PHE A 44 14.83 7.60 25.16
N GLY A 45 13.95 8.57 25.48
CA GLY A 45 12.57 8.59 24.98
C GLY A 45 12.44 8.68 23.45
N LEU A 46 13.32 9.42 22.77
CA LEU A 46 13.28 9.55 21.31
C LEU A 46 13.66 8.23 20.62
N TYR A 47 14.63 7.50 21.18
CA TYR A 47 15.00 6.17 20.72
C TYR A 47 13.86 5.15 20.87
N LEU A 48 13.14 5.20 21.99
CA LEU A 48 11.99 4.32 22.22
C LEU A 48 10.88 4.57 21.18
N ILE A 49 10.53 5.84 20.94
CA ILE A 49 9.49 6.21 19.96
C ILE A 49 9.87 5.72 18.56
N VAL A 50 11.11 5.96 18.12
CA VAL A 50 11.55 5.54 16.78
C VAL A 50 11.65 4.02 16.66
N THR A 51 12.05 3.32 17.73
CA THR A 51 12.06 1.86 17.75
C THR A 51 10.65 1.28 17.64
N ILE A 52 9.69 1.82 18.40
CA ILE A 52 8.28 1.40 18.31
C ILE A 52 7.71 1.71 16.93
N PHE A 53 7.99 2.88 16.37
CA PHE A 53 7.50 3.27 15.06
C PHE A 53 8.06 2.35 13.96
N ALA A 54 9.39 2.17 13.90
CA ALA A 54 10.03 1.32 12.92
C ALA A 54 9.64 -0.16 13.09
N GLY A 55 9.66 -0.67 14.33
CA GLY A 55 9.28 -2.04 14.65
C GLY A 55 7.81 -2.32 14.35
N GLY A 56 6.92 -1.41 14.72
CA GLY A 56 5.50 -1.50 14.41
C GLY A 56 5.23 -1.55 12.91
N THR A 57 5.94 -0.74 12.12
CA THR A 57 5.80 -0.82 10.66
C THR A 57 6.37 -2.11 10.08
N ILE A 58 7.49 -2.63 10.59
CA ILE A 58 8.01 -3.94 10.15
C ILE A 58 6.98 -5.04 10.42
N ILE A 59 6.35 -5.04 11.60
CA ILE A 59 5.30 -6.03 11.95
C ILE A 59 4.10 -5.90 11.03
N LEU A 60 3.61 -4.67 10.80
CA LEU A 60 2.49 -4.42 9.90
C LEU A 60 2.79 -4.86 8.46
N LEU A 61 4.01 -4.61 7.99
CA LEU A 61 4.44 -5.00 6.64
C LEU A 61 4.56 -6.52 6.49
N ALA A 62 5.17 -7.18 7.48
CA ALA A 62 5.30 -8.63 7.48
C ALA A 62 3.92 -9.31 7.57
N GLY A 63 3.05 -8.80 8.45
CA GLY A 63 1.69 -9.30 8.61
C GLY A 63 0.85 -9.12 7.35
N SER A 64 0.89 -7.94 6.73
CA SER A 64 0.18 -7.70 5.47
C SER A 64 0.70 -8.58 4.35
N THR A 65 2.02 -8.70 4.19
CA THR A 65 2.64 -9.57 3.19
C THR A 65 2.20 -11.02 3.37
N PHE A 66 2.22 -11.54 4.61
CA PHE A 66 1.81 -12.90 4.91
C PHE A 66 0.34 -13.17 4.54
N MET A 67 -0.57 -12.25 4.89
CA MET A 67 -2.00 -12.38 4.53
C MET A 67 -2.24 -12.28 3.02
N LEU A 68 -1.39 -11.56 2.31
CA LEU A 68 -1.50 -11.30 0.88
C LEU A 68 -0.84 -12.37 0.00
N MET A 69 -0.01 -13.26 0.58
CA MET A 69 0.65 -14.34 -0.17
C MET A 69 -0.31 -15.40 -0.74
N THR A 70 -1.49 -15.56 -0.14
CA THR A 70 -2.49 -16.54 -0.59
C THR A 70 -3.32 -16.05 -1.79
N TYR A 71 -3.23 -14.77 -2.12
CA TYR A 71 -3.96 -14.18 -3.23
C TYR A 71 -3.20 -14.34 -4.55
N ASP A 72 -3.93 -14.70 -5.61
CA ASP A 72 -3.39 -14.71 -6.97
C ASP A 72 -3.45 -13.28 -7.56
N TRP A 73 -2.29 -12.65 -7.62
CA TRP A 73 -2.11 -11.28 -8.13
C TRP A 73 -2.18 -11.18 -9.65
N THR A 74 -2.17 -12.32 -10.35
CA THR A 74 -2.27 -12.37 -11.81
C THR A 74 -3.71 -12.40 -12.30
N LEU A 75 -4.67 -12.62 -11.39
CA LEU A 75 -6.10 -12.60 -11.71
C LEU A 75 -6.48 -11.29 -12.41
N PRO A 76 -7.00 -11.37 -13.64
CA PRO A 76 -7.42 -10.20 -14.38
C PRO A 76 -8.77 -9.69 -13.87
N ILE A 77 -8.84 -8.41 -13.53
CA ILE A 77 -10.10 -7.71 -13.29
C ILE A 77 -10.56 -7.11 -14.61
N SER A 78 -11.78 -7.44 -15.03
CA SER A 78 -12.45 -6.80 -16.17
C SER A 78 -13.01 -5.45 -15.73
N LEU A 79 -12.58 -4.37 -16.39
CA LEU A 79 -13.08 -3.01 -16.15
C LEU A 79 -14.58 -2.87 -16.45
N ASN A 80 -15.12 -3.66 -17.39
CA ASN A 80 -16.56 -3.67 -17.69
C ASN A 80 -17.38 -4.25 -16.53
N ASN A 81 -16.88 -5.29 -15.86
CA ASN A 81 -17.56 -5.89 -14.71
C ASN A 81 -17.50 -4.95 -13.49
N ALA A 82 -16.36 -4.29 -13.27
CA ALA A 82 -16.21 -3.30 -12.20
C ALA A 82 -17.13 -2.08 -12.40
N ALA A 83 -17.24 -1.59 -13.64
CA ALA A 83 -18.13 -0.48 -13.97
C ALA A 83 -19.61 -0.85 -13.81
N LYS A 84 -20.03 -2.04 -14.26
CA LYS A 84 -21.40 -2.54 -14.08
C LYS A 84 -21.78 -2.70 -12.61
N PHE A 85 -20.90 -3.27 -11.80
CA PHE A 85 -21.11 -3.38 -10.34
C PHE A 85 -21.34 -2.00 -9.71
N TYR A 86 -20.55 -1.00 -10.09
CA TYR A 86 -20.74 0.37 -9.59
C TYR A 86 -22.09 0.97 -10.00
N THR A 87 -22.53 0.76 -11.23
CA THR A 87 -23.82 1.31 -11.70
C THR A 87 -25.00 0.60 -11.05
N GLU A 88 -25.03 -0.73 -11.03
CA GLU A 88 -26.19 -1.50 -10.56
C GLU A 88 -26.34 -1.50 -9.02
N ASP A 89 -25.25 -1.47 -8.24
CA ASP A 89 -25.33 -1.52 -6.77
C ASP A 89 -25.28 -0.15 -6.07
N LEU A 90 -24.61 0.87 -6.64
CA LEU A 90 -24.57 2.21 -6.02
C LEU A 90 -25.62 3.18 -6.56
N PHE A 91 -26.10 3.00 -7.79
CA PHE A 91 -27.07 3.90 -8.43
C PHE A 91 -28.10 3.12 -9.27
N PRO A 92 -28.94 2.29 -8.64
CA PRO A 92 -29.83 1.35 -9.34
C PRO A 92 -30.87 1.98 -10.28
N ASP A 93 -31.12 3.29 -10.17
CA ASP A 93 -32.21 4.01 -10.87
C ASP A 93 -31.74 5.14 -11.82
N LEU A 94 -30.44 5.19 -12.16
CA LEU A 94 -29.86 6.12 -13.15
C LEU A 94 -29.35 5.36 -14.38
#